data_AF-A0A2V9MRA1-F1
#
_entry.id   AF-A0A2V9MRA1-F1
#
_cell.length_a   1.000
_cell.length_b   1.000
_cell.length_c   1.000
_cell.angle_alpha   90.00
_cell.angle_beta   90.00
_cell.angle_gamma   90.00
#
_symmetry.space_group_name_H-M   'P 1'
#
loop_
_entity.id
_entity.type
_entity.pdbx_description
1 polymer ?
#
loop_
_entity_poly.entity_id
_entity_poly.type
_entity_poly.pdbx_seq_one_letter_code
_entity_poly.pdbx_strand_id
1 'polypeptide(L)'
;MPTLLYVTVKLISYIAWCWLGLRLWRASSAGLIRAASFGVLRLAIGVGFGIAIFFVVSTQRQDLLWKYIAIYTPVRMVEWFILGALIGRKSDTQTVFNLVLWCVGGIVVSFVADFASPEGVAGHFCIGRCLC
;
A
#
# COMPACT_ATOMS: atom_id res chain seq x y z
N MET A 1 -10.28 -3.11 19.46
CA MET A 1 -10.25 -1.68 19.06
C MET A 1 -9.02 -1.28 18.22
N PRO A 2 -7.77 -1.67 18.52
CA PRO A 2 -6.62 -1.13 17.79
C PRO A 2 -6.54 -1.58 16.33
N THR A 3 -7.03 -2.79 16.00
CA THR A 3 -7.07 -3.30 14.63
C THR A 3 -8.05 -2.52 13.73
N LEU A 4 -9.20 -2.09 14.26
CA LEU A 4 -10.16 -1.28 13.50
C LEU A 4 -9.57 0.09 13.18
N LEU A 5 -8.95 0.75 14.17
CA LEU A 5 -8.24 2.01 13.97
C LEU A 5 -7.15 1.87 12.89
N TYR A 6 -6.34 0.81 12.98
CA TYR A 6 -5.29 0.52 12.00
C TYR A 6 -5.83 0.36 10.58
N VAL A 7 -6.89 -0.44 10.41
CA VAL A 7 -7.54 -0.64 9.11
C VAL A 7 -8.14 0.66 8.58
N THR A 8 -8.77 1.46 9.44
CA THR A 8 -9.33 2.77 9.05
C THR A 8 -8.24 3.74 8.60
N VAL A 9 -7.13 3.85 9.34
CA VAL A 9 -6.00 4.72 8.96
C VAL A 9 -5.39 4.28 7.64
N LYS A 10 -5.19 2.96 7.45
CA LYS A 10 -4.73 2.42 6.17
C LYS A 10 -5.66 2.76 5.02
N LEU A 11 -6.95 2.53 5.22
CA LEU A 11 -7.94 2.80 4.19
C LEU A 11 -7.95 4.29 3.82
N ILE A 12 -7.99 5.20 4.80
CA ILE A 12 -7.95 6.65 4.55
C ILE A 12 -6.67 7.04 3.80
N SER A 13 -5.52 6.53 4.23
CA SER A 13 -4.23 6.80 3.60
C SER A 13 -4.19 6.34 2.14
N TYR A 14 -4.72 5.14 1.87
CA TYR A 14 -4.79 4.60 0.51
C TYR A 14 -5.78 5.37 -0.37
N ILE A 15 -6.95 5.75 0.17
CA ILE A 15 -7.92 6.58 -0.54
C ILE A 15 -7.31 7.94 -0.89
N ALA A 16 -6.63 8.59 0.06
CA ALA A 16 -5.98 9.88 -0.16
C ALA A 16 -4.89 9.80 -1.23
N TRP A 17 -4.05 8.76 -1.18
CA TRP A 17 -3.03 8.55 -2.21
C TRP A 17 -3.67 8.26 -3.57
N CYS A 18 -4.62 7.32 -3.66
CA CYS A 18 -5.38 7.01 -4.87
C CYS A 18 -6.09 8.24 -5.46
N TRP A 19 -6.61 9.13 -4.63
CA TRP A 19 -7.19 10.40 -5.05
C TRP A 19 -6.16 11.32 -5.70
N LEU A 20 -4.95 11.43 -5.12
CA LEU A 20 -3.85 12.17 -5.72
C LEU A 20 -3.46 11.60 -7.09
N GLY A 21 -3.36 10.27 -7.24
CA GLY A 21 -3.05 9.64 -8.52
C GLY A 21 -4.12 9.88 -9.58
N LEU A 22 -5.39 9.84 -9.17
CA LEU A 22 -6.50 10.23 -10.03
C LEU A 22 -6.43 11.69 -10.44
N ARG A 23 -6.06 12.61 -9.54
CA ARG A 23 -5.87 14.03 -9.85
C ARG A 23 -4.73 14.27 -10.83
N LEU A 24 -3.62 13.54 -10.66
CA LEU A 24 -2.44 13.67 -11.52
C LEU A 24 -2.68 13.11 -12.92
N TRP A 25 -3.28 11.92 -13.04
CA TRP A 25 -3.39 11.23 -14.33
C TRP A 25 -4.76 11.32 -14.99
N ARG A 26 -5.81 11.64 -14.24
CA ARG A 26 -7.19 11.70 -14.75
C ARG A 26 -8.01 12.78 -14.04
N ALA A 27 -7.52 14.01 -14.01
CA ALA A 27 -8.14 15.13 -13.30
C ALA A 27 -9.66 15.27 -13.55
N SER A 28 -10.11 15.05 -14.79
CA SER A 28 -11.53 15.10 -15.19
C SER A 28 -12.41 14.01 -14.56
N SER A 29 -11.83 12.92 -14.06
CA SER A 29 -12.55 11.79 -13.47
C SER A 29 -12.16 11.53 -12.00
N ALA A 30 -11.50 12.50 -11.36
CA ALA A 30 -10.97 12.41 -10.00
C ALA A 30 -12.07 12.57 -8.93
N GLY A 31 -13.05 11.65 -8.93
CA GLY A 31 -14.11 11.57 -7.94
C GLY A 31 -13.67 10.81 -6.67
N LEU A 32 -14.18 11.25 -5.51
CA LEU A 32 -13.89 10.62 -4.22
C LEU A 32 -14.35 9.15 -4.17
N ILE A 33 -15.49 8.82 -4.78
CA ILE A 33 -16.01 7.44 -4.85
C ILE A 33 -15.02 6.53 -5.61
N ARG A 34 -14.42 7.05 -6.69
CA ARG A 34 -13.44 6.31 -7.49
C ARG A 34 -12.12 6.15 -6.74
N ALA A 35 -11.69 7.16 -6.01
CA ALA A 35 -10.53 7.04 -5.12
C ALA A 35 -10.79 6.02 -4.00
N ALA A 36 -12.01 6.01 -3.45
CA ALA A 36 -12.46 5.06 -2.44
C ALA A 36 -12.40 3.62 -2.96
N SER A 37 -12.90 3.36 -4.17
CA SER A 37 -12.85 2.02 -4.76
C SER A 37 -11.41 1.54 -5.01
N PHE A 38 -10.51 2.43 -5.46
CA PHE A 38 -9.10 2.09 -5.59
C PHE A 38 -8.41 1.87 -4.24
N GLY A 39 -8.73 2.65 -3.21
CA GLY A 39 -8.21 2.46 -1.86
C GLY A 39 -8.67 1.13 -1.24
N VAL A 40 -9.93 0.74 -1.44
CA VAL A 40 -10.45 -0.57 -1.03
C VAL A 40 -9.78 -1.70 -1.81
N LEU A 41 -9.65 -1.56 -3.14
CA LEU A 41 -8.95 -2.53 -3.97
C LEU A 41 -7.50 -2.72 -3.50
N ARG A 42 -6.83 -1.62 -3.18
CA ARG A 42 -5.46 -1.62 -2.66
C ARG A 42 -5.36 -2.39 -1.34
N LEU A 43 -6.31 -2.17 -0.43
CA LEU A 43 -6.38 -2.90 0.84
C LEU A 43 -6.61 -4.40 0.60
N ALA A 44 -7.55 -4.75 -0.29
CA ALA A 44 -7.86 -6.14 -0.63
C ALA A 44 -6.66 -6.88 -1.27
N ILE A 45 -5.94 -6.22 -2.18
CA ILE A 45 -4.69 -6.74 -2.75
C ILE A 45 -3.66 -6.96 -1.63
N GLY A 46 -3.53 -5.98 -0.72
CA GLY A 46 -2.65 -6.09 0.45
C GLY A 46 -2.94 -7.30 1.32
N VAL A 47 -4.22 -7.56 1.60
CA VAL A 47 -4.66 -8.75 2.33
C VAL A 47 -4.30 -10.03 1.58
N GLY A 48 -4.53 -10.07 0.26
CA GLY A 48 -4.20 -11.22 -0.58
C GLY A 48 -2.70 -11.55 -0.58
N PHE A 49 -1.84 -10.55 -0.81
CA PHE A 49 -0.39 -10.74 -0.75
C PHE A 49 0.09 -11.10 0.66
N GLY A 50 -0.47 -10.46 1.68
CA GLY A 50 -0.13 -10.76 3.07
C GLY A 50 -0.45 -12.22 3.45
N ILE A 51 -1.60 -12.74 3.02
CA ILE A 51 -1.95 -14.17 3.19
C ILE A 51 -0.98 -15.06 2.42
N ALA A 52 -0.66 -14.74 1.17
CA ALA A 52 0.26 -15.54 0.37
C ALA A 52 1.66 -15.61 1.01
N ILE A 53 2.20 -14.48 1.46
CA ILE A 53 3.51 -14.40 2.11
C ILE A 53 3.52 -15.18 3.42
N PHE A 54 2.43 -15.13 4.20
CA PHE A 54 2.29 -15.88 5.44
C PHE A 54 2.48 -17.39 5.25
N PHE A 55 1.98 -17.94 4.13
CA PHE A 55 2.15 -19.37 3.83
C PHE A 55 3.51 -19.72 3.19
N VAL A 56 4.16 -18.76 2.53
CA VAL A 56 5.41 -19.01 1.78
C VAL A 56 6.66 -18.76 2.62
N VAL A 57 6.63 -17.79 3.54
CA VAL A 57 7.82 -17.31 4.26
C VAL A 57 7.80 -17.77 5.72
N SER A 58 8.79 -18.59 6.09
CA SER A 58 9.01 -18.99 7.48
C SER A 58 9.53 -17.82 8.32
N THR A 59 8.76 -17.40 9.32
CA THR A 59 9.11 -16.34 10.28
C THR A 59 10.09 -16.84 11.34
N GLN A 60 11.35 -17.05 10.96
CA GLN A 60 12.44 -17.17 11.94
C GLN A 60 12.85 -15.77 12.43
N ARG A 61 13.02 -15.60 13.75
CA ARG A 61 13.29 -14.31 14.44
C ARG A 61 14.61 -13.63 14.06
N GLN A 62 15.53 -14.34 13.40
CA GLN A 62 16.79 -13.77 12.95
C GLN A 62 16.53 -12.94 11.67
N ASP A 63 17.09 -11.74 11.63
CA ASP A 63 17.05 -10.77 10.52
C ASP A 63 15.66 -10.22 10.14
N LEU A 64 14.84 -9.94 11.16
CA LEU A 64 13.50 -9.36 11.00
C LEU A 64 13.50 -8.09 10.13
N LEU A 65 14.38 -7.12 10.40
CA LEU A 65 14.42 -5.86 9.66
C LEU A 65 14.82 -6.06 8.18
N TRP A 66 15.77 -6.95 7.91
CA TRP A 66 16.18 -7.25 6.54
C TRP A 66 15.07 -7.97 5.77
N LYS A 67 14.43 -8.97 6.38
CA LYS A 67 13.27 -9.66 5.80
C LYS A 67 12.11 -8.70 5.57
N TYR A 68 11.90 -7.75 6.48
CA TYR A 68 10.91 -6.69 6.30
C TYR A 68 11.23 -5.91 5.02
N ILE A 69 12.40 -5.28 4.91
CA ILE A 69 12.73 -4.45 3.73
C ILE A 69 12.71 -5.29 2.44
N ALA A 70 13.27 -6.50 2.47
CA ALA A 70 13.42 -7.37 1.31
C ALA A 70 12.10 -7.96 0.80
N ILE A 71 11.08 -8.14 1.66
CA ILE A 71 9.76 -8.66 1.26
C ILE A 71 8.76 -7.52 1.11
N TYR A 72 8.71 -6.60 2.08
CA TYR A 72 7.77 -5.49 2.11
C TYR A 72 7.94 -4.59 0.89
N THR A 73 9.17 -4.12 0.62
CA THR A 73 9.39 -3.13 -0.44
C THR A 73 9.00 -3.65 -1.81
N PRO A 74 9.43 -4.86 -2.24
CA PRO A 74 9.03 -5.39 -3.54
C PRO A 74 7.52 -5.66 -3.64
N VAL A 75 6.90 -6.17 -2.56
CA VAL A 75 5.46 -6.42 -2.54
C VAL A 75 4.70 -5.11 -2.66
N ARG A 76 5.03 -4.10 -1.85
CA ARG A 76 4.43 -2.76 -1.95
C ARG A 76 4.65 -2.14 -3.32
N MET A 77 5.82 -2.32 -3.92
CA MET A 77 6.10 -1.84 -5.27
C MET A 77 5.17 -2.48 -6.31
N VAL A 78 4.97 -3.80 -6.27
CA VAL A 78 4.05 -4.53 -7.16
C VAL A 78 2.61 -4.06 -6.96
N GLU A 79 2.16 -3.93 -5.71
CA GLU A 79 0.80 -3.50 -5.38
C GLU A 79 0.52 -2.08 -5.90
N TRP A 80 1.43 -1.14 -5.65
CA TRP A 80 1.29 0.24 -6.12
C TRP A 80 1.46 0.37 -7.62
N PHE A 81 2.26 -0.49 -8.26
CA PHE A 81 2.38 -0.57 -9.71
C PHE A 81 1.07 -1.02 -10.35
N ILE A 82 0.42 -2.07 -9.82
CA ILE A 82 -0.90 -2.53 -10.29
C ILE A 82 -1.90 -1.39 -10.22
N LEU A 83 -1.99 -0.71 -9.07
CA LEU A 83 -2.87 0.44 -8.88
C LEU A 83 -2.52 1.59 -9.83
N GLY A 84 -1.23 1.88 -10.01
CA GLY A 84 -0.75 2.93 -10.89
C GLY A 84 -1.14 2.66 -12.35
N ALA A 85 -0.94 1.43 -12.82
CA ALA A 85 -1.33 1.00 -14.16
C ALA A 85 -2.85 1.05 -14.37
N LEU A 86 -3.66 0.72 -13.35
CA LEU A 86 -5.12 0.81 -13.42
C LEU A 86 -5.63 2.25 -13.43
N ILE A 87 -5.07 3.12 -12.58
CA ILE A 87 -5.47 4.53 -12.48
C ILE A 87 -5.03 5.29 -13.73
N GLY A 88 -3.78 5.16 -14.15
CA GLY A 88 -3.25 5.88 -15.31
C GLY A 88 -3.59 5.26 -16.67
N ARG A 89 -4.40 4.19 -16.70
CA ARG A 89 -4.79 3.52 -17.95
C ARG A 89 -5.39 4.53 -18.95
N LYS A 90 -4.73 4.67 -20.11
CA LYS A 90 -5.06 5.63 -21.18
C LYS A 90 -4.90 7.11 -20.76
N SER A 91 -3.95 7.41 -19.89
CA SER A 91 -3.56 8.78 -19.56
C SER A 91 -2.33 9.19 -20.37
N ASP A 92 -2.40 10.34 -21.03
CA ASP A 92 -1.26 10.90 -21.77
C ASP A 92 -0.18 11.47 -20.84
N THR A 93 -0.51 11.66 -19.56
CA THR A 93 0.39 12.22 -18.53
C THR A 93 1.13 11.14 -17.73
N GLN A 94 0.82 9.86 -17.97
CA GLN A 94 1.47 8.75 -17.28
C GLN A 94 2.79 8.41 -17.97
N THR A 95 3.88 8.99 -17.47
CA THR A 95 5.25 8.60 -17.83
C THR A 95 5.77 7.51 -16.89
N VAL A 96 6.80 6.78 -17.32
CA VAL A 96 7.48 5.78 -16.47
C VAL A 96 8.03 6.43 -15.20
N PHE A 97 8.59 7.63 -15.31
CA PHE A 97 9.10 8.38 -14.16
C PHE A 97 7.99 8.71 -13.15
N ASN A 98 6.84 9.20 -13.62
CA ASN A 98 5.70 9.51 -12.76
C ASN A 98 5.14 8.24 -12.09
N LEU A 99 5.14 7.11 -12.80
CA LEU A 99 4.73 5.82 -12.24
C LEU A 99 5.69 5.30 -11.17
N VAL A 100 7.00 5.46 -11.37
CA VAL A 100 8.01 5.10 -10.36
C VAL A 100 7.87 6.00 -9.13
N LEU A 101 7.74 7.31 -9.31
CA LEU A 101 7.54 8.26 -8.20
C LEU A 101 6.25 7.96 -7.42
N TRP A 102 5.18 7.60 -8.14
CA TRP A 102 3.94 7.13 -7.55
C TRP A 102 4.11 5.88 -6.69
N CYS A 103 4.86 4.89 -7.19
CA CYS A 103 5.14 3.67 -6.44
C CYS A 103 5.98 3.95 -5.19
N VAL A 104 7.03 4.78 -5.31
CA VAL A 104 7.88 5.18 -4.16
C VAL A 104 7.05 5.91 -3.11
N GLY A 105 6.24 6.90 -3.51
CA GLY A 105 5.34 7.59 -2.59
C GLY A 105 4.31 6.66 -1.96
N GLY A 106 3.78 5.71 -2.73
CA GLY A 106 2.90 4.67 -2.22
C GLY A 106 3.56 3.80 -1.15
N ILE A 107 4.81 3.39 -1.34
CA ILE A 107 5.58 2.62 -0.35
C ILE A 107 5.71 3.43 0.95
N VAL A 108 6.06 4.71 0.85
CA VAL A 108 6.15 5.61 2.01
C VAL A 108 4.80 5.75 2.72
N VAL A 109 3.71 5.94 1.97
CA VAL A 109 2.34 6.01 2.53
C VAL A 109 1.98 4.72 3.25
N SER A 110 2.28 3.55 2.67
CA SER A 110 2.07 2.26 3.30
C SER A 110 2.86 2.15 4.61
N PHE A 111 4.13 2.56 4.60
CA PHE A 111 5.01 2.50 5.77
C PHE A 111 4.54 3.43 6.89
N VAL A 112 4.15 4.66 6.54
CA VAL A 112 3.61 5.63 7.50
C VAL A 112 2.30 5.11 8.12
N ALA A 113 1.42 4.54 7.30
CA ALA A 113 0.17 3.96 7.79
C ALA A 113 0.39 2.71 8.68
N ASP A 114 1.53 2.01 8.54
CA ASP A 114 1.90 0.89 9.39
C ASP A 114 2.23 1.28 10.83
N PHE A 115 2.62 2.54 11.10
CA PHE A 115 2.81 3.02 12.48
C PHE A 115 1.51 3.07 13.28
N ALA A 116 0.35 3.12 12.64
CA ALA A 116 -0.94 3.06 13.31
C ALA A 116 -1.32 1.64 13.78
N SER A 117 -0.53 0.62 13.44
CA SER A 117 -0.71 -0.72 13.98
C SER A 117 -0.42 -0.77 15.48
N PRO A 118 -1.10 -1.62 16.27
CA PRO A 118 -0.79 -1.78 17.70
C PRO A 118 0.70 -2.04 17.97
N GLU A 119 1.37 -2.76 17.06
CA GLU A 119 2.79 -3.05 17.10
C GLU A 119 3.64 -1.83 16.74
N GLY A 120 3.26 -1.06 15.71
CA GLY A 120 3.91 0.20 15.36
C GLY A 120 3.85 1.23 16.49
N VAL A 121 2.71 1.30 17.18
CA VAL A 121 2.53 2.12 18.41
C VAL A 121 3.40 1.60 19.56
N ALA A 122 3.65 0.29 19.62
CA ALA A 122 4.56 -0.33 20.59
C ALA A 122 6.05 -0.29 20.15
N GLY A 123 6.38 0.31 19.01
CA GLY A 123 7.76 0.38 18.49
C GLY A 123 8.28 -0.91 17.84
N HIS A 124 7.40 -1.85 17.50
CA HIS A 124 7.73 -3.11 16.83
C HIS A 124 7.34 -3.09 15.35
N PHE A 125 8.18 -3.69 14.50
CA PHE A 125 7.87 -3.87 13.09
C PHE A 125 6.93 -5.05 12.87
N CYS A 126 5.82 -4.81 12.16
CA CYS A 126 4.99 -5.89 11.65
C CYS A 126 5.75 -6.74 10.62
N ILE A 127 6.09 -7.99 10.93
CA ILE A 127 6.63 -8.92 9.93
C ILE A 127 5.76 -10.17 9.89
N GLY A 128 5.38 -10.57 8.67
CA GLY A 128 4.66 -11.82 8.42
C GLY A 128 3.18 -11.83 8.85
N ARG A 129 2.48 -10.69 8.78
CA ARG A 129 1.03 -10.63 9.07
C ARG A 129 0.26 -10.03 7.92
N CYS A 130 -0.92 -10.59 7.63
CA CYS A 130 -1.74 -10.33 6.46
C CYS A 130 -2.18 -8.87 6.22
N LEU A 131 -1.91 -7.96 7.15
CA LEU A 131 -2.30 -6.56 7.06
C LEU A 131 -1.12 -5.61 6.95
N CYS A 132 0.08 -6.08 7.25
CA CYS A 132 1.33 -5.37 7.02
C CYS A 132 1.96 -5.90 5.73
#